data_AF-V5A706-F1
#
_entry.id   AF-V5A706-F1
#
_cell.length_a   1.000
_cell.length_b   1.000
_cell.length_c   1.000
_cell.angle_alpha   90.00
_cell.angle_beta   90.00
_cell.angle_gamma   90.00
#
_symmetry.space_group_name_H-M   'P 1'
#
loop_
_entity.id
_entity.type
_entity.pdbx_description
1 polymer ?
#
loop_
_entity_poly.entity_id
_entity_poly.type
_entity_poly.pdbx_seq_one_letter_code
_entity_poly.pdbx_strand_id
1 'polypeptide(L)'
;MSVVLQRQSPTRHIRANTVRETAHLSGSESLWSFIGESLWRYPGRFTGFYTERADISYMQTHIVPVGFDYDRLIAPLVRDQFDVDQVILLEGAIGSEANVEYSRNLASKLEKDFQSLLGASTERELIADVYDYDAAFERAFDVINAVLDAGPERDVWVNVCSMPRPVSFAFATAAHSIMVERQTDRDRIHTYYTAPEKYLETELAEELSDCRDLIADIGETEVSQERIDERLEVVGQLLEEFDERGTTVGAKQIGTGHVIELPVASFSNLKPFEELILFTLGEHGEFASVSELANTLATELSEEYTDSFRSKVIYNVDQLGPGGKGYVEQTSEGKSHRTKLSRIGELWVRSHAVEDEPIGESATQR
;
A
#
# COMPACT_ATOMS: atom_id res chain seq x y z
N MET A 1 -54.20 -0.43 14.65
CA MET A 1 -53.60 -0.61 15.98
C MET A 1 -52.25 -1.27 15.78
N SER A 2 -51.16 -0.53 15.96
CA SER A 2 -49.80 -1.04 15.84
C SER A 2 -49.14 -0.96 17.22
N VAL A 3 -48.55 -2.05 17.69
CA VAL A 3 -47.83 -2.08 18.97
C VAL A 3 -46.35 -2.16 18.69
N VAL A 4 -45.62 -1.11 19.10
CA VAL A 4 -44.16 -1.04 19.05
C VAL A 4 -43.60 -1.74 20.28
N LEU A 5 -42.63 -2.64 20.08
CA LEU A 5 -41.87 -3.28 21.16
C LEU A 5 -40.46 -2.68 21.22
N GLN A 6 -40.27 -1.69 22.10
CA GLN A 6 -38.95 -1.27 22.56
C GLN A 6 -38.36 -2.32 23.52
N ARG A 7 -37.07 -2.66 23.34
CA ARG A 7 -36.27 -3.34 24.38
C ARG A 7 -35.16 -2.41 24.85
N GLN A 8 -34.97 -2.37 26.17
CA GLN A 8 -34.04 -1.46 26.85
C GLN A 8 -32.66 -2.09 27.02
N SER A 9 -31.61 -1.27 26.94
CA SER A 9 -30.24 -1.63 27.34
C SER A 9 -29.99 -1.17 28.79
N PRO A 10 -29.34 -1.99 29.65
CA PRO A 10 -29.13 -1.63 31.05
C PRO A 10 -27.80 -0.89 31.29
N THR A 11 -27.87 0.41 31.60
CA THR A 11 -26.74 1.18 32.13
C THR A 11 -26.46 0.83 33.60
N ARG A 12 -25.20 0.58 33.96
CA ARG A 12 -24.78 0.41 35.37
C ARG A 12 -24.24 1.73 35.93
N HIS A 13 -24.93 2.27 36.94
CA HIS A 13 -24.39 3.32 37.79
C HIS A 13 -23.47 2.75 38.88
N ILE A 14 -22.34 3.39 39.13
CA ILE A 14 -21.64 3.33 40.42
C ILE A 14 -21.42 4.77 40.90
N ARG A 15 -21.67 4.99 42.20
CA ARG A 15 -21.75 6.32 42.82
C ARG A 15 -20.35 6.89 43.12
N ALA A 16 -20.20 8.19 42.92
CA ALA A 16 -19.16 8.97 43.59
C ALA A 16 -19.43 9.00 45.11
N ASN A 17 -18.37 8.94 45.91
CA ASN A 17 -18.41 9.30 47.32
C ASN A 17 -17.14 10.05 47.68
N THR A 18 -17.27 11.36 47.90
CA THR A 18 -16.17 12.26 48.23
C THR A 18 -16.00 12.32 49.73
N VAL A 19 -14.81 11.97 50.25
CA VAL A 19 -14.38 12.39 51.59
C VAL A 19 -13.03 13.09 51.43
N ARG A 20 -13.01 14.37 51.76
CA ARG A 20 -11.77 15.13 51.96
C ARG A 20 -11.23 14.81 53.35
N GLU A 21 -9.96 14.47 53.45
CA GLU A 21 -9.15 14.85 54.61
C GLU A 21 -7.71 15.11 54.17
N THR A 22 -7.12 16.18 54.72
CA THR A 22 -5.89 16.81 54.21
C THR A 22 -4.71 16.59 55.14
N ALA A 23 -3.57 16.11 54.62
CA ALA A 23 -2.28 16.19 55.30
C ALA A 23 -1.11 16.36 54.30
N HIS A 24 -0.36 17.45 54.47
CA HIS A 24 0.85 17.85 53.73
C HIS A 24 2.09 17.69 54.66
N LEU A 25 3.32 17.39 54.24
CA LEU A 25 3.95 17.10 52.93
C LEU A 25 4.68 15.70 53.04
N SER A 26 5.74 15.27 52.34
CA SER A 26 6.68 15.85 51.34
C SER A 26 7.39 14.76 50.52
N GLY A 27 7.79 15.09 49.29
CA GLY A 27 8.89 14.41 48.58
C GLY A 27 8.48 13.43 47.49
N SER A 28 8.11 13.95 46.32
CA SER A 28 8.06 13.19 45.07
C SER A 28 8.69 14.03 43.96
N GLU A 29 9.99 13.87 43.73
CA GLU A 29 10.60 14.23 42.45
C GLU A 29 10.18 13.16 41.44
N SER A 30 9.27 13.53 40.52
CA SER A 30 8.89 12.67 39.41
C SER A 30 9.87 12.83 38.25
N LEU A 31 10.27 11.71 37.66
CA LEU A 31 11.28 11.56 36.58
C LEU A 31 10.94 12.26 35.24
N TRP A 32 9.91 13.11 35.20
CA TRP A 32 9.27 13.61 33.98
C TRP A 32 9.68 15.04 33.58
N SER A 33 10.68 15.65 34.23
CA SER A 33 11.13 17.02 33.96
C SER A 33 12.38 17.12 33.06
N PHE A 34 12.86 16.02 32.47
CA PHE A 34 14.12 16.01 31.69
C PHE A 34 13.98 15.59 30.21
N ILE A 35 12.82 15.13 29.76
CA ILE A 35 12.60 14.64 28.38
C ILE A 35 11.68 15.62 27.64
N GLY A 36 12.21 16.82 27.36
CA GLY A 36 11.42 17.95 26.89
C GLY A 36 12.11 18.87 25.88
N GLU A 37 13.13 18.41 25.14
CA GLU A 37 13.77 19.21 24.08
C GLU A 37 14.65 18.36 23.12
N SER A 38 14.05 17.53 22.25
CA SER A 38 14.81 16.89 21.13
C SER A 38 14.00 16.43 19.90
N LEU A 39 12.68 16.53 19.90
CA LEU A 39 11.82 15.75 18.98
C LEU A 39 11.32 16.49 17.71
N TRP A 40 12.12 17.38 17.12
CA TRP A 40 11.80 18.00 15.82
C TRP A 40 13.01 18.23 14.91
N ARG A 41 13.60 17.16 14.36
CA ARG A 41 14.40 17.17 13.12
C ARG A 41 14.81 15.77 12.65
N TYR A 42 14.04 15.19 11.74
CA TYR A 42 14.50 14.07 10.90
C TYR A 42 14.13 14.29 9.43
N PRO A 43 15.10 14.66 8.56
CA PRO A 43 14.98 14.43 7.13
C PRO A 43 15.32 12.95 6.87
N GLY A 44 14.30 12.09 6.93
CA GLY A 44 14.44 10.65 6.66
C GLY A 44 14.95 10.41 5.25
N ARG A 45 16.22 9.97 5.15
CA ARG A 45 16.92 9.74 3.89
C ARG A 45 16.45 8.41 3.29
N PHE A 46 15.33 8.45 2.57
CA PHE A 46 14.85 7.32 1.78
C PHE A 46 15.91 6.89 0.75
N THR A 47 16.46 5.71 0.94
CA THR A 47 17.16 4.94 -0.10
C THR A 47 16.29 3.75 -0.44
N GLY A 48 16.12 3.44 -1.73
CA GLY A 48 15.35 2.27 -2.17
C GLY A 48 15.88 1.00 -1.52
N PHE A 49 15.00 0.23 -0.89
CA PHE A 49 15.35 -1.03 -0.24
C PHE A 49 15.26 -2.18 -1.25
N TYR A 50 16.31 -2.38 -2.04
CA TYR A 50 16.58 -3.71 -2.57
C TYR A 50 17.31 -4.50 -1.48
N THR A 51 16.73 -5.63 -1.10
CA THR A 51 17.33 -6.60 -0.21
C THR A 51 18.60 -7.16 -0.85
N GLU A 52 19.76 -7.01 -0.21
CA GLU A 52 20.96 -7.79 -0.54
C GLU A 52 20.74 -9.27 -0.13
N ARG A 53 19.88 -9.99 -0.85
CA ARG A 53 19.88 -11.45 -0.90
C ARG A 53 21.06 -11.88 -1.77
N ALA A 54 21.92 -12.75 -1.23
CA ALA A 54 23.21 -13.04 -1.84
C ALA A 54 23.10 -13.85 -3.14
N ASP A 55 23.54 -13.25 -4.25
CA ASP A 55 24.07 -13.90 -5.47
C ASP A 55 23.15 -14.98 -6.12
N ILE A 56 21.83 -14.81 -6.00
CA ILE A 56 20.85 -15.49 -6.84
C ILE A 56 19.98 -14.42 -7.53
N SER A 57 19.90 -14.49 -8.85
CA SER A 57 19.01 -13.65 -9.66
C SER A 57 17.59 -14.19 -9.51
N TYR A 58 16.81 -13.56 -8.63
CA TYR A 58 15.38 -13.77 -8.52
C TYR A 58 14.69 -13.23 -9.77
N MET A 59 13.90 -14.05 -10.46
CA MET A 59 13.12 -13.63 -11.62
C MET A 59 11.87 -12.90 -11.16
N GLN A 60 11.76 -11.61 -11.45
CA GLN A 60 10.60 -10.79 -11.09
C GLN A 60 9.51 -10.91 -12.15
N THR A 61 8.37 -11.49 -11.76
CA THR A 61 7.21 -11.68 -12.63
C THR A 61 6.08 -10.73 -12.23
N HIS A 62 5.79 -9.76 -13.07
CA HIS A 62 4.71 -8.79 -12.84
C HIS A 62 3.39 -9.31 -13.39
N ILE A 63 2.39 -9.43 -12.54
CA ILE A 63 1.01 -9.76 -12.93
C ILE A 63 0.26 -8.44 -13.06
N VAL A 64 -0.17 -8.13 -14.28
CA VAL A 64 -0.70 -6.80 -14.66
C VAL A 64 -2.09 -6.93 -15.27
N PRO A 65 -3.15 -6.74 -14.47
CA PRO A 65 -4.52 -6.56 -14.95
C PRO A 65 -4.64 -5.27 -15.79
N VAL A 66 -4.83 -5.44 -17.11
CA VAL A 66 -4.89 -4.34 -18.09
C VAL A 66 -6.32 -3.82 -18.21
N GLY A 67 -6.55 -2.60 -17.73
CA GLY A 67 -7.82 -1.88 -17.89
C GLY A 67 -7.71 -0.79 -18.95
N PHE A 68 -7.79 0.46 -18.51
CA PHE A 68 -7.75 1.66 -19.36
C PHE A 68 -6.60 2.62 -19.02
N ASP A 69 -5.55 2.20 -18.30
CA ASP A 69 -4.40 3.07 -17.98
C ASP A 69 -3.12 2.53 -18.61
N TYR A 70 -2.37 3.39 -19.29
CA TYR A 70 -1.03 3.09 -19.78
C TYR A 70 0.06 3.51 -18.78
N ASP A 71 0.14 4.82 -18.48
CA ASP A 71 1.28 5.42 -17.76
C ASP A 71 1.53 4.73 -16.39
N ARG A 72 0.46 4.48 -15.64
CA ARG A 72 0.52 3.88 -14.28
C ARG A 72 1.03 2.43 -14.25
N LEU A 73 1.02 1.72 -15.38
CA LEU A 73 1.43 0.32 -15.46
C LEU A 73 2.93 0.14 -15.75
N ILE A 74 3.53 1.06 -16.52
CA ILE A 74 4.91 0.94 -17.01
C ILE A 74 5.83 2.11 -16.64
N ALA A 75 5.34 3.35 -16.62
CA ALA A 75 6.19 4.52 -16.33
C ALA A 75 6.87 4.48 -14.95
N PRO A 76 6.24 4.00 -13.85
CA PRO A 76 6.92 3.79 -12.56
C PRO A 76 8.12 2.87 -12.67
N LEU A 77 7.95 1.73 -13.35
CA LEU A 77 8.95 0.66 -13.43
C LEU A 77 10.18 1.13 -14.21
N VAL A 78 9.96 1.87 -15.30
CA VAL A 78 11.03 2.50 -16.08
C VAL A 78 11.70 3.65 -15.32
N ARG A 79 10.93 4.54 -14.67
CA ARG A 79 11.47 5.70 -13.93
C ARG A 79 12.31 5.30 -12.72
N ASP A 80 11.83 4.33 -11.94
CA ASP A 80 12.46 3.88 -10.69
C ASP A 80 13.45 2.72 -10.90
N GLN A 81 13.67 2.29 -12.14
CA GLN A 81 14.59 1.20 -12.51
C GLN A 81 14.27 -0.11 -11.78
N PHE A 82 13.02 -0.57 -11.93
CA PHE A 82 12.61 -1.91 -11.49
C PHE A 82 13.14 -2.97 -12.45
N ASP A 83 13.68 -4.06 -11.90
CA ASP A 83 13.98 -5.27 -12.66
C ASP A 83 12.66 -5.99 -13.00
N VAL A 84 12.44 -6.30 -14.28
CA VAL A 84 11.20 -6.93 -14.76
C VAL A 84 11.55 -8.02 -15.78
N ASP A 85 11.65 -9.26 -15.33
CA ASP A 85 12.01 -10.40 -16.20
C ASP A 85 10.84 -10.94 -17.01
N GLN A 86 9.64 -10.94 -16.42
CA GLN A 86 8.42 -11.46 -17.02
C GLN A 86 7.21 -10.59 -16.67
N VAL A 87 6.30 -10.40 -17.62
CA VAL A 87 5.00 -9.74 -17.40
C VAL A 87 3.87 -10.63 -17.91
N ILE A 88 2.86 -10.85 -17.07
CA ILE A 88 1.61 -11.51 -17.43
C ILE A 88 0.55 -10.42 -17.54
N LEU A 89 0.22 -10.02 -18.77
CA LEU A 89 -0.81 -9.03 -19.08
C LEU A 89 -2.17 -9.73 -19.13
N LEU A 90 -3.07 -9.35 -18.24
CA LEU A 90 -4.42 -9.91 -18.13
C LEU A 90 -5.43 -9.00 -18.82
N GLU A 91 -5.92 -9.42 -19.99
CA GLU A 91 -6.89 -8.70 -20.83
C GLU A 91 -8.34 -9.02 -20.41
N GLY A 92 -9.20 -8.01 -20.29
CA GLY A 92 -10.63 -8.20 -20.02
C GLY A 92 -11.42 -8.62 -21.26
N ALA A 93 -12.23 -9.68 -21.16
CA ALA A 93 -13.02 -10.20 -22.29
C ALA A 93 -14.43 -9.57 -22.45
N ILE A 94 -14.86 -8.68 -21.54
CA ILE A 94 -16.24 -8.13 -21.50
C ILE A 94 -16.27 -6.62 -21.74
N GLY A 95 -17.15 -6.21 -22.65
CA GLY A 95 -17.47 -4.83 -22.96
C GLY A 95 -18.26 -4.72 -24.26
N SER A 96 -18.36 -3.50 -24.80
CA SER A 96 -18.64 -3.32 -26.24
C SER A 96 -17.47 -3.87 -27.08
N GLU A 97 -17.67 -4.09 -28.38
CA GLU A 97 -16.56 -4.41 -29.29
C GLU A 97 -15.44 -3.37 -29.20
N ALA A 98 -15.79 -2.08 -29.11
CA ALA A 98 -14.84 -0.98 -28.93
C ALA A 98 -14.05 -1.07 -27.62
N ASN A 99 -14.65 -1.47 -26.50
CA ASN A 99 -13.92 -1.65 -25.23
C ASN A 99 -12.91 -2.80 -25.34
N VAL A 100 -13.32 -3.93 -25.93
CA VAL A 100 -12.46 -5.10 -26.10
C VAL A 100 -11.33 -4.82 -27.11
N GLU A 101 -11.61 -4.06 -28.17
CA GLU A 101 -10.60 -3.58 -29.11
C GLU A 101 -9.62 -2.61 -28.44
N TYR A 102 -10.11 -1.65 -27.66
CA TYR A 102 -9.29 -0.69 -26.93
C TYR A 102 -8.35 -1.40 -25.93
N SER A 103 -8.87 -2.26 -25.04
CA SER A 103 -8.04 -3.00 -24.09
C SER A 103 -7.01 -3.90 -24.77
N ARG A 104 -7.35 -4.51 -25.92
CA ARG A 104 -6.40 -5.31 -26.72
C ARG A 104 -5.32 -4.45 -27.37
N ASN A 105 -5.67 -3.25 -27.86
CA ASN A 105 -4.71 -2.31 -28.43
C ASN A 105 -3.75 -1.80 -27.36
N LEU A 106 -4.26 -1.43 -26.18
CA LEU A 106 -3.48 -1.02 -25.02
C LEU A 106 -2.56 -2.15 -24.51
N ALA A 107 -3.07 -3.38 -24.37
CA ALA A 107 -2.25 -4.54 -24.02
C ALA A 107 -1.15 -4.82 -25.06
N SER A 108 -1.46 -4.69 -26.36
CA SER A 108 -0.50 -4.86 -27.45
C SER A 108 0.51 -3.70 -27.58
N LYS A 109 0.23 -2.54 -26.98
CA LYS A 109 1.18 -1.44 -26.78
C LYS A 109 2.10 -1.76 -25.61
N LEU A 110 1.51 -2.01 -24.43
CA LEU A 110 2.22 -2.42 -23.21
C LEU A 110 3.17 -3.60 -23.46
N GLU A 111 2.75 -4.63 -24.20
CA GLU A 111 3.60 -5.77 -24.57
C GLU A 111 4.92 -5.32 -25.24
N LYS A 112 4.85 -4.42 -26.22
CA LYS A 112 6.03 -3.91 -26.93
C LYS A 112 6.89 -3.01 -26.05
N ASP A 113 6.26 -2.20 -25.21
CA ASP A 113 6.97 -1.24 -24.37
C ASP A 113 7.65 -1.95 -23.18
N PHE A 114 7.05 -3.00 -22.61
CA PHE A 114 7.71 -3.90 -21.65
C PHE A 114 8.91 -4.64 -22.28
N GLN A 115 8.75 -5.19 -23.49
CA GLN A 115 9.85 -5.85 -24.21
C GLN A 115 10.99 -4.88 -24.56
N SER A 116 10.68 -3.66 -24.99
CA SER A 116 11.67 -2.72 -25.55
C SER A 116 12.31 -1.78 -24.54
N LEU A 117 11.58 -1.38 -23.48
CA LEU A 117 12.08 -0.46 -22.45
C LEU A 117 12.67 -1.20 -21.24
N LEU A 118 12.11 -2.36 -20.88
CA LEU A 118 12.50 -3.13 -19.70
C LEU A 118 13.17 -4.48 -20.04
N GLY A 119 13.14 -4.91 -21.31
CA GLY A 119 13.71 -6.19 -21.73
C GLY A 119 12.89 -7.42 -21.31
N ALA A 120 11.69 -7.19 -20.77
CA ALA A 120 10.86 -8.23 -20.16
C ALA A 120 10.32 -9.23 -21.20
N SER A 121 10.25 -10.50 -20.80
CA SER A 121 9.39 -11.47 -21.48
C SER A 121 7.91 -11.19 -21.18
N THR A 122 7.01 -11.45 -22.12
CA THR A 122 5.59 -11.08 -21.98
C THR A 122 4.67 -12.23 -22.35
N GLU A 123 3.67 -12.45 -21.51
CA GLU A 123 2.57 -13.39 -21.74
C GLU A 123 1.23 -12.63 -21.67
N ARG A 124 0.23 -13.12 -22.40
CA ARG A 124 -1.11 -12.54 -22.44
C ARG A 124 -2.18 -13.57 -22.14
N GLU A 125 -3.05 -13.23 -21.20
CA GLU A 125 -4.09 -14.11 -20.70
C GLU A 125 -5.44 -13.38 -20.62
N LEU A 126 -6.54 -14.11 -20.67
CA LEU A 126 -7.90 -13.54 -20.65
C LEU A 126 -8.55 -13.69 -19.28
N ILE A 127 -9.14 -12.60 -18.79
CA ILE A 127 -10.12 -12.62 -17.69
C ILE A 127 -11.52 -12.64 -18.33
N ALA A 128 -12.23 -13.75 -18.11
CA ALA A 128 -13.50 -14.04 -18.76
C ALA A 128 -14.63 -13.06 -18.40
N ASP A 129 -14.67 -12.58 -17.16
CA ASP A 129 -15.55 -11.51 -16.69
C ASP A 129 -14.77 -10.63 -15.69
N VAL A 130 -14.72 -9.32 -15.94
CA VAL A 130 -14.00 -8.33 -15.10
C VAL A 130 -14.87 -7.77 -13.96
N TYR A 131 -16.13 -8.19 -13.89
CA TYR A 131 -17.08 -7.86 -12.83
C TYR A 131 -17.37 -9.05 -11.91
N ASP A 132 -17.02 -10.28 -12.32
CA ASP A 132 -17.05 -11.47 -11.47
C ASP A 132 -15.83 -11.49 -10.53
N TYR A 133 -16.05 -11.10 -9.28
CA TYR A 133 -15.02 -11.10 -8.24
C TYR A 133 -14.53 -12.52 -7.91
N ASP A 134 -15.43 -13.51 -7.87
CA ASP A 134 -15.09 -14.86 -7.44
C ASP A 134 -14.22 -15.54 -8.50
N ALA A 135 -14.62 -15.45 -9.78
CA ALA A 135 -13.81 -15.94 -10.90
C ALA A 135 -12.47 -15.20 -11.05
N ALA A 136 -12.45 -13.88 -10.81
CA ALA A 136 -11.20 -13.11 -10.80
C ALA A 136 -10.28 -13.52 -9.63
N PHE A 137 -10.83 -13.90 -8.48
CA PHE A 137 -10.08 -14.37 -7.32
C PHE A 137 -9.49 -15.76 -7.57
N GLU A 138 -10.28 -16.70 -8.07
CA GLU A 138 -9.79 -18.03 -8.49
C GLU A 138 -8.66 -17.89 -9.51
N ARG A 139 -8.84 -17.02 -10.52
CA ARG A 139 -7.82 -16.80 -11.54
C ARG A 139 -6.54 -16.16 -10.97
N ALA A 140 -6.67 -15.17 -10.10
CA ALA A 140 -5.52 -14.57 -9.42
C ALA A 140 -4.75 -15.59 -8.59
N PHE A 141 -5.48 -16.43 -7.84
CA PHE A 141 -4.90 -17.45 -6.99
C PHE A 141 -4.10 -18.49 -7.81
N ASP A 142 -4.66 -18.94 -8.94
CA ASP A 142 -3.99 -19.85 -9.87
C ASP A 142 -2.71 -19.24 -10.47
N VAL A 143 -2.77 -18.01 -11.00
CA VAL A 143 -1.63 -17.37 -11.67
C VAL A 143 -0.50 -17.08 -10.69
N ILE A 144 -0.81 -16.56 -9.49
CA ILE A 144 0.20 -16.28 -8.45
C ILE A 144 0.89 -17.58 -8.01
N ASN A 145 0.13 -18.65 -7.73
CA ASN A 145 0.73 -19.93 -7.34
C ASN A 145 1.55 -20.55 -8.48
N ALA A 146 1.08 -20.48 -9.73
CA ALA A 146 1.82 -21.00 -10.88
C ALA A 146 3.21 -20.36 -11.04
N VAL A 147 3.34 -19.06 -10.76
CA VAL A 147 4.65 -18.38 -10.76
C VAL A 147 5.51 -18.82 -9.57
N LEU A 148 4.95 -18.91 -8.35
CA LEU A 148 5.68 -19.33 -7.15
C LEU A 148 6.18 -20.79 -7.25
N ASP A 149 5.38 -21.66 -7.87
CA ASP A 149 5.66 -23.09 -8.04
C ASP A 149 6.63 -23.38 -9.19
N ALA A 150 6.88 -22.41 -10.07
CA ALA A 150 7.91 -22.52 -11.11
C ALA A 150 9.34 -22.52 -10.54
N GLY A 151 9.54 -22.13 -9.28
CA GLY A 151 10.79 -22.29 -8.54
C GLY A 151 10.92 -21.31 -7.35
N PRO A 152 11.86 -21.56 -6.41
CA PRO A 152 12.09 -20.66 -5.28
C PRO A 152 12.68 -19.29 -5.68
N GLU A 153 13.37 -19.23 -6.82
CA GLU A 153 14.02 -18.02 -7.34
C GLU A 153 13.05 -17.13 -8.16
N ARG A 154 11.77 -17.07 -7.76
CA ARG A 154 10.73 -16.30 -8.46
C ARG A 154 9.99 -15.39 -7.51
N ASP A 155 9.91 -14.11 -7.85
CA ASP A 155 9.13 -13.13 -7.10
C ASP A 155 7.92 -12.69 -7.93
N VAL A 156 6.78 -12.47 -7.27
CA VAL A 156 5.49 -12.11 -7.86
C VAL A 156 5.13 -10.69 -7.51
N TRP A 157 4.91 -9.85 -8.52
CA TRP A 157 4.54 -8.45 -8.36
C TRP A 157 3.15 -8.17 -8.94
N VAL A 158 2.14 -8.11 -8.08
CA VAL A 158 0.74 -7.93 -8.47
C VAL A 158 0.39 -6.43 -8.55
N ASN A 159 0.15 -5.95 -9.76
CA ASN A 159 -0.31 -4.57 -9.99
C ASN A 159 -1.83 -4.49 -9.79
N VAL A 160 -2.32 -3.50 -9.05
CA VAL A 160 -3.78 -3.31 -8.80
C VAL A 160 -4.34 -1.98 -9.33
N CYS A 161 -3.66 -1.36 -10.31
CA CYS A 161 -3.93 0.02 -10.73
C CYS A 161 -5.13 0.20 -11.67
N SER A 162 -5.22 -0.61 -12.74
CA SER A 162 -5.91 -0.20 -13.98
C SER A 162 -7.26 -0.89 -14.25
N MET A 163 -7.41 -2.16 -13.86
CA MET A 163 -8.67 -2.89 -14.06
C MET A 163 -9.81 -2.40 -13.16
N PRO A 164 -11.08 -2.76 -13.47
CA PRO A 164 -12.20 -2.53 -12.59
C PRO A 164 -11.95 -3.06 -11.17
N ARG A 165 -12.49 -2.34 -10.17
CA ARG A 165 -12.29 -2.63 -8.75
C ARG A 165 -12.49 -4.10 -8.34
N PRO A 166 -13.46 -4.88 -8.88
CA PRO A 166 -13.59 -6.31 -8.57
C PRO A 166 -12.30 -7.09 -8.83
N VAL A 167 -11.68 -6.91 -10.00
CA VAL A 167 -10.41 -7.57 -10.34
C VAL A 167 -9.28 -7.08 -9.44
N SER A 168 -9.10 -5.77 -9.27
CA SER A 168 -8.03 -5.23 -8.41
C SER A 168 -8.13 -5.72 -6.96
N PHE A 169 -9.34 -5.80 -6.40
CA PHE A 169 -9.55 -6.33 -5.06
C PHE A 169 -9.40 -7.86 -5.01
N ALA A 170 -9.84 -8.59 -6.03
CA ALA A 170 -9.67 -10.03 -6.10
C ALA A 170 -8.19 -10.43 -6.16
N PHE A 171 -7.40 -9.73 -6.98
CA PHE A 171 -5.96 -9.96 -7.12
C PHE A 171 -5.17 -9.59 -5.85
N ALA A 172 -5.47 -8.45 -5.23
CA ALA A 172 -4.91 -8.11 -3.92
C ALA A 172 -5.27 -9.17 -2.86
N THR A 173 -6.55 -9.56 -2.78
CA THR A 173 -7.02 -10.52 -1.77
C THR A 173 -6.41 -11.90 -1.99
N ALA A 174 -6.25 -12.36 -3.23
CA ALA A 174 -5.59 -13.62 -3.54
C ALA A 174 -4.12 -13.60 -3.12
N ALA A 175 -3.37 -12.55 -3.49
CA ALA A 175 -1.98 -12.37 -3.05
C ALA A 175 -1.87 -12.39 -1.52
N HIS A 176 -2.74 -11.66 -0.82
CA HIS A 176 -2.75 -11.61 0.65
C HIS A 176 -3.09 -12.95 1.29
N SER A 177 -4.05 -13.72 0.74
CA SER A 177 -4.38 -15.08 1.21
C SER A 177 -3.18 -16.02 1.04
N ILE A 178 -2.53 -15.99 -0.13
CA ILE A 178 -1.35 -16.81 -0.42
C ILE A 178 -0.19 -16.45 0.52
N MET A 179 0.04 -15.17 0.83
CA MET A 179 1.04 -14.75 1.84
C MET A 179 0.76 -15.29 3.25
N VAL A 180 -0.50 -15.55 3.60
CA VAL A 180 -0.89 -16.13 4.91
C VAL A 180 -0.77 -17.65 4.91
N GLU A 181 -1.14 -18.31 3.80
CA GLU A 181 -1.09 -19.76 3.63
C GLU A 181 0.33 -20.29 3.39
N ARG A 182 1.13 -19.58 2.58
CA ARG A 182 2.51 -19.91 2.18
C ARG A 182 3.51 -18.97 2.88
N GLN A 183 3.60 -19.06 4.20
CA GLN A 183 4.45 -18.16 5.02
C GLN A 183 5.92 -18.10 4.59
N THR A 184 6.46 -19.18 4.00
CA THR A 184 7.83 -19.25 3.46
C THR A 184 8.03 -18.51 2.15
N ASP A 185 6.94 -18.17 1.44
CA ASP A 185 6.95 -17.43 0.18
C ASP A 185 6.45 -15.99 0.36
N ARG A 186 6.13 -15.58 1.60
CA ARG A 186 5.54 -14.27 1.93
C ARG A 186 6.42 -13.09 1.51
N ASP A 187 7.73 -13.25 1.54
CA ASP A 187 8.72 -12.24 1.18
C ASP A 187 9.14 -12.29 -0.31
N ARG A 188 8.36 -13.02 -1.12
CA ARG A 188 8.43 -13.12 -2.59
C ARG A 188 7.14 -12.64 -3.27
N ILE A 189 6.13 -12.22 -2.51
CA ILE A 189 4.81 -11.80 -3.00
C ILE A 189 4.60 -10.33 -2.67
N HIS A 190 4.54 -9.51 -3.70
CA HIS A 190 4.39 -8.07 -3.61
C HIS A 190 3.08 -7.67 -4.28
N THR A 191 2.29 -6.82 -3.62
CA THR A 191 1.09 -6.20 -4.24
C THR A 191 1.31 -4.70 -4.26
N TYR A 192 1.11 -4.03 -5.40
CA TYR A 192 1.49 -2.64 -5.54
C TYR A 192 0.52 -1.78 -6.33
N TYR A 193 0.53 -0.49 -5.99
CA TYR A 193 -0.30 0.56 -6.55
C TYR A 193 0.55 1.77 -6.95
N THR A 194 0.19 2.39 -8.07
CA THR A 194 0.73 3.65 -8.56
C THR A 194 -0.38 4.68 -8.60
N ALA A 195 -0.14 5.84 -7.99
CA ALA A 195 -1.04 6.99 -8.10
C ALA A 195 -0.84 7.71 -9.45
N PRO A 196 -1.91 8.12 -10.15
CA PRO A 196 -1.76 9.01 -11.30
C PRO A 196 -1.32 10.41 -10.88
N GLU A 197 -0.73 11.15 -11.82
CA GLU A 197 -0.54 12.60 -11.69
C GLU A 197 -1.88 13.32 -11.92
N LYS A 198 -2.68 12.84 -12.87
CA LYS A 198 -3.95 13.43 -13.34
C LYS A 198 -4.94 12.34 -13.81
N TYR A 199 -6.23 12.61 -13.65
CA TYR A 199 -7.37 11.85 -14.20
C TYR A 199 -7.92 12.62 -15.41
N LEU A 200 -8.20 11.95 -16.53
CA LEU A 200 -8.71 12.57 -17.75
C LEU A 200 -10.24 12.57 -17.82
N GLU A 201 -10.92 11.75 -17.01
CA GLU A 201 -12.38 11.58 -17.05
C GLU A 201 -13.12 12.88 -16.72
N THR A 202 -12.54 13.77 -15.91
CA THR A 202 -13.11 15.08 -15.61
C THR A 202 -13.02 16.03 -16.81
N GLU A 203 -11.87 16.08 -17.49
CA GLU A 203 -11.69 16.95 -18.66
C GLU A 203 -12.51 16.46 -19.86
N LEU A 204 -12.60 15.15 -20.07
CA LEU A 204 -13.51 14.55 -21.06
C LEU A 204 -14.99 14.88 -20.77
N ALA A 205 -15.40 14.94 -19.49
CA ALA A 205 -16.76 15.30 -19.11
C ALA A 205 -17.07 16.80 -19.24
N GLU A 206 -16.08 17.65 -18.97
CA GLU A 206 -16.12 19.09 -19.19
C GLU A 206 -16.22 19.40 -20.69
N GLU A 207 -15.31 18.86 -21.51
CA GLU A 207 -15.31 19.04 -22.96
C GLU A 207 -16.55 18.46 -23.65
N LEU A 208 -17.09 17.34 -23.18
CA LEU A 208 -18.38 16.82 -23.68
C LEU A 208 -19.55 17.76 -23.35
N SER A 209 -19.48 18.46 -22.21
CA SER A 209 -20.49 19.47 -21.82
C SER A 209 -20.38 20.72 -22.68
N ASP A 210 -19.15 21.21 -22.91
CA ASP A 210 -18.88 22.34 -23.80
C ASP A 210 -19.26 22.04 -25.25
N CYS A 211 -19.00 20.81 -25.74
CA CYS A 211 -19.43 20.35 -27.06
C CYS A 211 -20.96 20.29 -27.18
N ARG A 212 -21.67 19.81 -26.14
CA ARG A 212 -23.14 19.85 -26.10
C ARG A 212 -23.66 21.28 -26.22
N ASP A 213 -23.06 22.21 -25.49
CA ASP A 213 -23.51 23.60 -25.47
C ASP A 213 -23.18 24.32 -26.80
N LEU A 214 -22.05 24.00 -27.43
CA LEU A 214 -21.74 24.41 -28.81
C LEU A 214 -22.77 23.87 -29.81
N ILE A 215 -23.17 22.60 -29.71
CA ILE A 215 -24.18 21.98 -30.58
C ILE A 215 -25.56 22.63 -30.38
N ALA A 216 -25.91 22.99 -29.14
CA ALA A 216 -27.13 23.74 -28.84
C ALA A 216 -27.10 25.14 -29.46
N ASP A 217 -25.99 25.87 -29.29
CA ASP A 217 -25.81 27.21 -29.87
C ASP A 217 -25.92 27.21 -31.40
N ILE A 218 -25.40 26.19 -32.09
CA ILE A 218 -25.54 26.02 -33.56
C ILE A 218 -27.01 25.85 -33.98
N GLY A 219 -27.85 25.26 -33.12
CA GLY A 219 -29.28 25.08 -33.37
C GLY A 219 -30.12 26.36 -33.20
N GLU A 220 -29.63 27.33 -32.41
CA GLU A 220 -30.39 28.54 -32.04
C GLU A 220 -29.79 29.84 -32.60
N THR A 221 -28.49 29.88 -32.91
CA THR A 221 -27.72 31.10 -33.23
C THR A 221 -26.70 30.89 -34.33
N GLU A 222 -26.19 31.99 -34.90
CA GLU A 222 -25.05 31.95 -35.84
C GLU A 222 -23.74 31.82 -35.04
N VAL A 223 -23.16 30.62 -35.07
CA VAL A 223 -21.87 30.30 -34.43
C VAL A 223 -20.74 30.50 -35.44
N SER A 224 -19.64 31.14 -35.01
CA SER A 224 -18.47 31.35 -35.86
C SER A 224 -17.72 30.03 -36.13
N GLN A 225 -17.18 29.90 -37.35
CA GLN A 225 -16.32 28.76 -37.71
C GLN A 225 -15.10 28.65 -36.77
N GLU A 226 -14.53 29.79 -36.35
CA GLU A 226 -13.41 29.84 -35.40
C GLU A 226 -13.70 29.12 -34.08
N ARG A 227 -14.93 29.26 -33.53
CA ARG A 227 -15.35 28.57 -32.30
C ARG A 227 -15.57 27.07 -32.49
N ILE A 228 -15.94 26.66 -33.72
CA ILE A 228 -16.06 25.24 -34.09
C ILE A 228 -14.67 24.62 -34.22
N ASP A 229 -13.76 25.30 -34.93
CA ASP A 229 -12.39 24.83 -35.15
C ASP A 229 -11.60 24.73 -33.84
N GLU A 230 -11.71 25.74 -32.96
CA GLU A 230 -11.12 25.72 -31.61
C GLU A 230 -11.60 24.50 -30.80
N ARG A 231 -12.91 24.21 -30.80
CA ARG A 231 -13.43 23.06 -30.04
C ARG A 231 -13.04 21.72 -30.65
N LEU A 232 -12.98 21.62 -31.99
CA LEU A 232 -12.48 20.42 -32.68
C LEU A 232 -11.00 20.17 -32.40
N GLU A 233 -10.19 21.22 -32.28
CA GLU A 233 -8.78 21.10 -31.89
C GLU A 233 -8.62 20.55 -30.46
N VAL A 234 -9.36 21.09 -29.48
CA VAL A 234 -9.31 20.61 -28.09
C VAL A 234 -9.80 19.17 -27.97
N VAL A 235 -10.91 18.83 -28.63
CA VAL A 235 -11.43 17.43 -28.66
C VAL A 235 -10.41 16.50 -29.33
N GLY A 236 -9.76 16.92 -30.41
CA GLY A 236 -8.71 16.15 -31.06
C GLY A 236 -7.53 15.86 -30.12
N GLN A 237 -7.04 16.88 -29.42
CA GLN A 237 -5.94 16.75 -28.47
C GLN A 237 -6.28 15.83 -27.29
N LEU A 238 -7.48 15.92 -26.71
CA LEU A 238 -7.91 15.01 -25.64
C LEU A 238 -8.11 13.57 -26.10
N LEU A 239 -8.61 13.35 -27.33
CA LEU A 239 -8.72 12.01 -27.89
C LEU A 239 -7.33 11.41 -28.17
N GLU A 240 -6.38 12.20 -28.68
CA GLU A 240 -4.98 11.77 -28.84
C GLU A 240 -4.33 11.44 -27.48
N GLU A 241 -4.55 12.23 -26.43
CA GLU A 241 -4.05 11.95 -25.07
C GLU A 241 -4.69 10.68 -24.48
N PHE A 242 -6.00 10.48 -24.68
CA PHE A 242 -6.72 9.28 -24.24
C PHE A 242 -6.32 8.01 -25.01
N ASP A 243 -6.11 8.08 -26.32
CA ASP A 243 -5.64 6.95 -27.12
C ASP A 243 -4.17 6.61 -26.84
N GLU A 244 -3.34 7.60 -26.47
CA GLU A 244 -1.95 7.37 -26.06
C GLU A 244 -1.87 6.80 -24.63
N ARG A 245 -2.61 7.35 -23.67
CA ARG A 245 -2.37 7.16 -22.22
C ARG A 245 -3.52 6.51 -21.45
N GLY A 246 -4.72 6.62 -21.98
CA GLY A 246 -5.94 6.08 -21.39
C GLY A 246 -6.64 7.04 -20.42
N THR A 247 -7.23 6.51 -19.36
CA THR A 247 -8.01 7.28 -18.38
C THR A 247 -7.17 8.16 -17.47
N THR A 248 -5.87 7.90 -17.34
CA THR A 248 -4.99 8.65 -16.45
C THR A 248 -3.66 9.01 -17.08
N VAL A 249 -3.05 10.05 -16.54
CA VAL A 249 -1.78 10.60 -17.02
C VAL A 249 -0.74 10.53 -15.91
N GLY A 250 0.46 10.10 -16.31
CA GLY A 250 1.65 10.08 -15.49
C GLY A 250 1.63 9.09 -14.33
N ALA A 251 2.69 9.17 -13.55
CA ALA A 251 2.85 8.43 -12.29
C ALA A 251 3.33 9.43 -11.24
N LYS A 252 2.55 9.62 -10.18
CA LYS A 252 2.85 10.59 -9.13
C LYS A 252 3.83 10.00 -8.13
N GLN A 253 5.00 10.63 -7.99
CA GLN A 253 5.96 10.26 -6.95
C GLN A 253 5.36 10.51 -5.55
N ILE A 254 5.43 9.51 -4.68
CA ILE A 254 4.95 9.55 -3.30
C ILE A 254 6.07 9.02 -2.39
N GLY A 255 6.57 9.87 -1.49
CA GLY A 255 7.83 9.61 -0.80
C GLY A 255 8.99 9.74 -1.79
N THR A 256 9.66 8.63 -2.11
CA THR A 256 10.76 8.60 -3.10
C THR A 256 10.51 7.73 -4.32
N GLY A 257 9.46 6.91 -4.32
CA GLY A 257 9.09 6.07 -5.46
C GLY A 257 7.77 6.50 -6.09
N HIS A 258 7.48 5.92 -7.24
CA HIS A 258 6.20 5.98 -7.93
C HIS A 258 5.34 4.74 -7.60
N VAL A 259 5.99 3.64 -7.21
CA VAL A 259 5.39 2.40 -6.74
C VAL A 259 5.14 2.47 -5.22
N ILE A 260 3.89 2.22 -4.81
CA ILE A 260 3.51 2.01 -3.41
C ILE A 260 3.14 0.54 -3.23
N GLU A 261 4.00 -0.20 -2.54
CA GLU A 261 3.67 -1.55 -2.08
C GLU A 261 2.56 -1.49 -1.00
N LEU A 262 1.60 -2.39 -1.10
CA LEU A 262 0.49 -2.58 -0.17
C LEU A 262 0.88 -3.69 0.83
N PRO A 263 1.31 -3.34 2.05
CA PRO A 263 1.96 -4.30 2.93
C PRO A 263 0.93 -5.15 3.70
N VAL A 264 1.21 -6.44 3.85
CA VAL A 264 0.32 -7.42 4.48
C VAL A 264 0.87 -7.88 5.82
N ALA A 265 0.12 -7.70 6.91
CA ALA A 265 0.40 -8.37 8.18
C ALA A 265 -0.34 -9.71 8.26
N SER A 266 0.24 -10.67 8.98
CA SER A 266 -0.57 -11.70 9.61
C SER A 266 -1.46 -11.03 10.66
N PHE A 267 -2.79 -11.15 10.55
CA PHE A 267 -3.76 -10.62 11.53
C PHE A 267 -3.74 -11.38 12.89
N SER A 268 -2.60 -11.95 13.26
CA SER A 268 -2.37 -12.66 14.52
C SER A 268 -2.19 -11.68 15.67
N ASN A 269 -3.12 -11.68 16.63
CA ASN A 269 -3.06 -10.86 17.85
C ASN A 269 -1.64 -10.77 18.42
N LEU A 270 -1.13 -9.55 18.58
CA LEU A 270 0.14 -9.30 19.23
C LEU A 270 0.04 -9.58 20.74
N LYS A 271 1.15 -10.04 21.33
CA LYS A 271 1.29 -10.16 22.78
C LYS A 271 1.87 -8.85 23.32
N PRO A 272 1.61 -8.45 24.58
CA PRO A 272 2.11 -7.18 25.12
C PRO A 272 3.64 -6.97 25.03
N PHE A 273 4.43 -8.06 25.09
CA PHE A 273 5.88 -7.98 24.92
C PHE A 273 6.33 -7.87 23.45
N GLU A 274 5.51 -8.35 22.52
CA GLU A 274 5.73 -8.16 21.09
C GLU A 274 5.38 -6.72 20.68
N GLU A 275 4.28 -6.16 21.22
CA GLU A 275 3.90 -4.74 21.06
C GLU A 275 5.02 -3.81 21.54
N LEU A 276 5.58 -4.07 22.73
CA LEU A 276 6.73 -3.33 23.26
C LEU A 276 7.93 -3.34 22.30
N ILE A 277 8.30 -4.51 21.75
CA ILE A 277 9.38 -4.62 20.77
C ILE A 277 9.09 -3.72 19.55
N LEU A 278 7.86 -3.69 19.06
CA LEU A 278 7.49 -2.83 17.94
C LEU A 278 7.57 -1.34 18.29
N PHE A 279 7.10 -0.93 19.49
CA PHE A 279 7.23 0.46 19.94
C PHE A 279 8.69 0.90 20.10
N THR A 280 9.54 0.11 20.76
CA THR A 280 10.98 0.41 20.89
C THR A 280 11.67 0.47 19.51
N LEU A 281 11.33 -0.42 18.56
CA LEU A 281 11.81 -0.32 17.17
C LEU A 281 11.25 0.92 16.43
N GLY A 282 10.06 1.39 16.78
CA GLY A 282 9.47 2.60 16.21
C GLY A 282 10.07 3.90 16.75
N GLU A 283 10.51 3.91 18.01
CA GLU A 283 11.16 5.06 18.66
C GLU A 283 12.63 5.20 18.25
N HIS A 284 13.39 4.10 18.32
CA HIS A 284 14.84 4.11 18.07
C HIS A 284 15.22 3.76 16.63
N GLY A 285 14.28 3.22 15.84
CA GLY A 285 14.50 2.81 14.45
C GLY A 285 15.19 1.45 14.33
N GLU A 286 16.41 1.45 13.79
CA GLU A 286 17.17 0.24 13.47
C GLU A 286 18.27 -0.03 14.50
N PHE A 287 18.34 -1.28 14.96
CA PHE A 287 19.41 -1.77 15.83
C PHE A 287 20.40 -2.64 15.04
N ALA A 288 21.70 -2.55 15.34
CA ALA A 288 22.72 -3.37 14.71
C ALA A 288 22.64 -4.84 15.12
N SER A 289 21.99 -5.16 16.25
CA SER A 289 21.68 -6.54 16.63
C SER A 289 20.48 -6.68 17.57
N VAL A 290 19.87 -7.86 17.57
CA VAL A 290 18.85 -8.27 18.57
C VAL A 290 19.36 -8.18 20.01
N SER A 291 20.68 -8.30 20.24
CA SER A 291 21.28 -8.17 21.57
C SER A 291 21.34 -6.72 22.06
N GLU A 292 21.48 -5.78 21.13
CA GLU A 292 21.42 -4.34 21.41
C GLU A 292 19.99 -3.92 21.74
N LEU A 293 19.03 -4.33 20.91
CA LEU A 293 17.59 -4.16 21.16
C LEU A 293 17.19 -4.74 22.53
N ALA A 294 17.67 -5.95 22.87
CA ALA A 294 17.40 -6.55 24.18
C ALA A 294 18.00 -5.75 25.35
N ASN A 295 19.14 -5.08 25.17
CA ASN A 295 19.75 -4.25 26.20
C ASN A 295 18.99 -2.93 26.41
N THR A 296 18.52 -2.31 25.32
CA THR A 296 17.62 -1.14 25.38
C THR A 296 16.29 -1.50 26.07
N LEU A 297 15.64 -2.58 25.66
CA LEU A 297 14.39 -3.05 26.29
C LEU A 297 14.53 -3.35 27.79
N ALA A 298 15.65 -3.95 28.22
CA ALA A 298 15.91 -4.18 29.64
C ALA A 298 16.06 -2.85 30.41
N THR A 299 16.73 -1.87 29.80
CA THR A 299 16.92 -0.53 30.37
C THR A 299 15.58 0.22 30.51
N GLU A 300 14.75 0.22 29.47
CA GLU A 300 13.43 0.87 29.43
C GLU A 300 12.45 0.25 30.45
N LEU A 301 12.44 -1.08 30.57
CA LEU A 301 11.59 -1.78 31.54
C LEU A 301 12.12 -1.73 32.99
N SER A 302 13.34 -1.23 33.20
CA SER A 302 14.07 -1.40 34.47
C SER A 302 14.20 -2.88 34.91
N GLU A 303 14.29 -3.80 33.94
CA GLU A 303 14.54 -5.23 34.15
C GLU A 303 16.04 -5.56 34.08
N GLU A 304 16.47 -6.65 34.75
CA GLU A 304 17.86 -7.09 34.71
C GLU A 304 18.18 -7.76 33.36
N TYR A 305 19.24 -7.28 32.68
CA TYR A 305 19.71 -7.88 31.42
C TYR A 305 20.35 -9.25 31.67
N THR A 306 19.52 -10.29 31.59
CA THR A 306 19.91 -11.70 31.77
C THR A 306 19.88 -12.47 30.45
N ASP A 307 20.60 -13.59 30.38
CA ASP A 307 20.53 -14.51 29.23
C ASP A 307 19.10 -15.01 28.96
N SER A 308 18.27 -15.13 30.01
CA SER A 308 16.84 -15.47 29.89
C SER A 308 16.05 -14.35 29.22
N PHE A 309 16.26 -13.09 29.63
CA PHE A 309 15.64 -11.93 29.00
C PHE A 309 16.05 -11.80 27.52
N ARG A 310 17.36 -11.90 27.24
CA ARG A 310 17.89 -11.88 25.87
C ARG A 310 17.28 -12.99 25.00
N SER A 311 17.15 -14.21 25.54
CA SER A 311 16.51 -15.34 24.83
C SER A 311 15.03 -15.09 24.56
N LYS A 312 14.30 -14.47 25.50
CA LYS A 312 12.91 -14.03 25.31
C LYS A 312 12.80 -12.98 24.20
N VAL A 313 13.69 -12.00 24.12
CA VAL A 313 13.69 -11.00 23.04
C VAL A 313 13.97 -11.67 21.69
N ILE A 314 15.01 -12.51 21.59
CA ILE A 314 15.32 -13.26 20.35
C ILE A 314 14.11 -14.06 19.86
N TYR A 315 13.45 -14.80 20.74
CA TYR A 315 12.25 -15.55 20.39
C TYR A 315 11.11 -14.65 19.87
N ASN A 316 10.83 -13.51 20.51
CA ASN A 316 9.72 -12.66 20.06
C ASN A 316 10.07 -11.88 18.78
N VAL A 317 11.35 -11.53 18.55
CA VAL A 317 11.81 -10.94 17.28
C VAL A 317 11.67 -11.94 16.13
N ASP A 318 12.05 -13.21 16.33
CA ASP A 318 11.82 -14.29 15.35
C ASP A 318 10.33 -14.45 15.02
N GLN A 319 9.46 -14.49 16.03
CA GLN A 319 8.01 -14.57 15.84
C GLN A 319 7.39 -13.33 15.19
N LEU A 320 8.03 -12.16 15.30
CA LEU A 320 7.66 -10.93 14.60
C LEU A 320 8.26 -10.83 13.19
N GLY A 321 9.25 -11.68 12.87
CA GLY A 321 9.97 -11.71 11.60
C GLY A 321 9.15 -12.26 10.42
N PRO A 322 9.76 -12.39 9.23
CA PRO A 322 9.08 -12.77 7.99
C PRO A 322 8.36 -14.12 8.05
N GLY A 323 8.97 -15.13 8.69
CA GLY A 323 8.38 -16.47 8.89
C GLY A 323 7.38 -16.56 10.04
N GLY A 324 6.98 -15.43 10.63
CA GLY A 324 5.99 -15.34 11.69
C GLY A 324 4.93 -14.30 11.35
N LYS A 325 4.87 -13.20 12.11
CA LYS A 325 3.86 -12.15 11.92
C LYS A 325 4.23 -11.11 10.87
N GLY A 326 5.54 -10.94 10.61
CA GLY A 326 6.05 -10.09 9.55
C GLY A 326 6.05 -8.59 9.81
N TYR A 327 6.04 -8.17 11.08
CA TYR A 327 6.18 -6.77 11.52
C TYR A 327 7.64 -6.31 11.65
N VAL A 328 8.60 -7.24 11.66
CA VAL A 328 10.03 -6.98 11.78
C VAL A 328 10.77 -7.55 10.58
N GLU A 329 11.78 -6.83 10.11
CA GLU A 329 12.73 -7.26 9.09
C GLU A 329 14.12 -7.44 9.70
N GLN A 330 14.88 -8.40 9.19
CA GLN A 330 16.24 -8.68 9.63
C GLN A 330 17.21 -8.83 8.46
N THR A 331 18.26 -8.00 8.44
CA THR A 331 19.30 -8.03 7.40
C THR A 331 20.60 -8.57 7.98
N SER A 332 21.18 -9.59 7.34
CA SER A 332 22.43 -10.22 7.78
C SER A 332 23.64 -9.32 7.50
N GLU A 333 24.33 -8.87 8.56
CA GLU A 333 25.58 -8.13 8.48
C GLU A 333 26.69 -8.91 9.23
N GLY A 334 27.43 -9.74 8.48
CA GLY A 334 28.54 -10.54 9.00
C GLY A 334 28.11 -11.67 9.96
N LYS A 335 28.12 -11.40 11.27
CA LYS A 335 27.68 -12.33 12.33
C LYS A 335 26.48 -11.82 13.14
N SER A 336 25.92 -10.68 12.72
CA SER A 336 24.83 -9.98 13.36
C SER A 336 23.68 -9.82 12.37
N HIS A 337 22.47 -9.66 12.90
CA HIS A 337 21.29 -9.32 12.10
C HIS A 337 20.81 -7.94 12.54
N ARG A 338 20.95 -6.95 11.64
CA ARG A 338 20.32 -5.64 11.81
C ARG A 338 18.83 -5.86 11.91
N THR A 339 18.16 -5.20 12.84
CA THR A 339 16.75 -5.43 13.16
C THR A 339 16.01 -4.11 13.14
N LYS A 340 14.99 -4.00 12.29
CA LYS A 340 14.16 -2.81 12.09
C LYS A 340 12.69 -3.20 11.95
N LEU A 341 11.78 -2.23 12.05
CA LEU A 341 10.40 -2.44 11.61
C LEU A 341 10.35 -2.76 10.12
N SER A 342 9.46 -3.69 9.76
CA SER A 342 8.99 -3.81 8.38
C SER A 342 8.02 -2.68 8.05
N ARG A 343 7.68 -2.51 6.77
CA ARG A 343 6.69 -1.49 6.36
C ARG A 343 5.34 -1.62 7.07
N ILE A 344 4.88 -2.85 7.36
CA ILE A 344 3.65 -3.05 8.14
C ILE A 344 3.87 -2.83 9.65
N GLY A 345 5.09 -3.06 10.16
CA GLY A 345 5.50 -2.67 11.50
C GLY A 345 5.41 -1.16 11.73
N GLU A 346 5.93 -0.36 10.80
CA GLU A 346 5.83 1.11 10.83
C GLU A 346 4.38 1.58 10.88
N LEU A 347 3.52 1.02 10.03
CA LEU A 347 2.09 1.37 9.98
C LEU A 347 1.34 0.91 11.24
N TRP A 348 1.71 -0.24 11.81
CA TRP A 348 1.15 -0.71 13.07
C TRP A 348 1.50 0.24 14.22
N VAL A 349 2.79 0.57 14.40
CA VAL A 349 3.22 1.52 15.44
C VAL A 349 2.53 2.88 15.26
N ARG A 350 2.50 3.42 14.04
CA ARG A 350 1.84 4.71 13.77
C ARG A 350 0.33 4.73 14.00
N SER A 351 -0.33 3.58 14.01
CA SER A 351 -1.78 3.47 14.26
C SER A 351 -2.12 3.09 15.71
N HIS A 352 -1.13 2.66 16.50
CA HIS A 352 -1.29 2.25 17.90
C HIS A 352 -0.54 3.16 18.88
N ALA A 353 0.34 4.03 18.39
CA ALA A 353 0.83 5.20 19.12
C ALA A 353 -0.36 6.13 19.37
N VAL A 354 -0.71 6.30 20.65
CA VAL A 354 -1.74 7.26 21.05
C VAL A 354 -1.19 8.67 20.79
N GLU A 355 -1.85 9.43 19.93
CA GLU A 355 -1.64 10.87 19.87
C GLU A 355 -2.11 11.46 21.20
N ASP A 356 -1.16 11.90 22.04
CA ASP A 356 -1.42 12.91 23.09
C ASP A 356 -1.69 14.27 22.41
N GLU A 357 -2.73 14.36 21.57
CA GLU A 357 -3.29 15.65 21.20
C GLU A 357 -3.93 16.25 22.45
N PRO A 358 -3.47 17.43 22.92
CA PRO A 358 -4.20 18.16 23.93
C PRO A 358 -5.55 18.53 23.31
N ILE A 359 -6.65 18.12 23.95
CA ILE A 359 -8.02 18.43 23.52
C ILE A 359 -8.12 19.95 23.35
N GLY A 360 -8.03 20.41 22.10
CA GLY A 360 -8.01 21.82 21.77
C GLY A 360 -9.30 22.46 22.24
N GLU A 361 -9.17 23.52 23.06
CA GLU A 361 -10.32 24.26 23.56
C GLU A 361 -11.22 24.64 22.39
N SER A 362 -12.48 24.17 22.44
CA SER A 362 -13.46 24.42 21.39
C SER A 362 -13.55 25.92 21.11
N ALA A 363 -13.09 26.32 19.92
CA ALA A 363 -13.09 27.70 19.46
C ALA A 363 -14.52 28.24 19.49
N THR A 364 -14.84 28.94 20.57
CA THR A 364 -16.08 29.68 20.73
C THR A 364 -15.89 31.02 20.05
N GLN A 365 -16.88 31.47 19.27
CA GLN A 365 -16.87 32.67 18.39
C GLN A 365 -16.17 32.41 17.04
N ARG A 366 -16.74 32.77 15.88
CA ARG A 366 -17.89 33.65 15.59
C ARG A 366 -18.83 33.06 14.54
#